data_AF-A0A3D0SR49-F1
#
_entry.id   AF-A0A3D0SR49-F1
#
_cell.length_a   1.000
_cell.length_b   1.000
_cell.length_c   1.000
_cell.angle_alpha   90.00
_cell.angle_beta   90.00
_cell.angle_gamma   90.00
#
_symmetry.space_group_name_H-M   'P 1'
#
loop_
_entity.id
_entity.type
_entity.pdbx_description
1 polymer ?
#
loop_
_entity_poly.entity_id
_entity_poly.type
_entity_poly.pdbx_seq_one_letter_code
_entity_poly.pdbx_strand_id
1 'polypeptide(L)'
;GERAPAHAVDDSFPMVLNSGRIRDQWHTMTRTGKTARLTGHIPEPYVEIHPVDALACGVSENALARVHSRWGEMIVRVRTSPEQQPGSVFVP
;
A
#
# COMPACT_ATOMS: atom_id res chain seq x y z
N GLY A 1 12.60 8.40 -20.39
CA GLY A 1 11.81 7.27 -20.92
C GLY A 1 11.14 6.64 -19.74
N GLU A 2 9.85 6.87 -19.57
CA GLU A 2 9.08 6.45 -18.40
C GLU A 2 9.03 4.93 -18.34
N ARG A 3 9.49 4.35 -17.24
CA ARG A 3 9.52 2.90 -17.04
C ARG A 3 8.11 2.46 -16.68
N ALA A 4 7.43 1.82 -17.63
CA ALA A 4 6.10 1.26 -17.40
C ALA A 4 6.12 0.34 -16.16
N PRO A 5 5.02 0.30 -15.37
CA PRO A 5 4.94 -0.58 -14.21
C PRO A 5 5.20 -2.02 -14.63
N ALA A 6 5.94 -2.77 -13.81
CA ALA A 6 6.36 -4.14 -14.12
C ALA A 6 5.19 -5.11 -14.35
N HIS A 7 3.97 -4.69 -14.00
CA HIS A 7 2.74 -5.45 -14.08
C HIS A 7 1.64 -4.57 -14.66
N ALA A 8 1.06 -5.01 -15.77
CA ALA A 8 -0.10 -4.36 -16.37
C ALA A 8 -1.30 -4.52 -15.43
N VAL A 9 -2.03 -3.43 -15.23
CA VAL A 9 -3.37 -3.47 -14.61
C VAL A 9 -4.31 -4.26 -15.52
N ASP A 10 -5.24 -4.99 -14.92
CA ASP A 10 -6.33 -5.69 -15.61
C ASP A 10 -7.67 -5.34 -14.95
N ASP A 11 -8.79 -5.79 -15.52
CA ASP A 11 -10.13 -5.49 -14.98
C ASP A 11 -10.32 -6.02 -13.55
N SER A 12 -9.53 -7.00 -13.12
CA SER A 12 -9.55 -7.54 -11.75
C SER A 12 -8.65 -6.76 -10.79
N PHE A 13 -7.63 -6.06 -11.31
CA PHE A 13 -6.68 -5.24 -10.55
C PHE A 13 -6.44 -3.90 -11.27
N PRO A 14 -7.39 -2.94 -11.16
CA PRO A 14 -7.40 -1.72 -11.97
C PRO A 14 -6.38 -0.66 -11.52
N MET A 15 -5.58 -0.95 -10.49
CA MET A 15 -4.65 0.00 -9.87
C MET A 15 -3.21 -0.48 -9.96
N VAL A 16 -2.30 0.46 -10.25
CA VAL A 16 -0.87 0.19 -10.18
C VAL A 16 -0.41 0.23 -8.72
N LEU A 17 0.16 -0.86 -8.23
CA LEU A 17 0.79 -0.92 -6.91
C LEU A 17 2.29 -0.70 -7.03
N ASN A 18 2.76 0.47 -6.58
CA ASN A 18 4.16 0.77 -6.41
C ASN A 18 4.60 0.43 -4.99
N SER A 19 5.61 -0.44 -4.85
CA SER A 19 6.23 -0.73 -3.56
C SER A 19 7.59 -0.05 -3.45
N GLY A 20 7.85 0.66 -2.35
CA GLY A 20 9.13 1.31 -2.09
C GLY A 20 9.89 0.69 -0.93
N ARG A 21 10.88 1.44 -0.42
CA ARG A 21 11.44 1.24 0.91
C ARG A 21 11.30 2.55 1.67
N ILE A 22 10.84 2.51 2.91
CA ILE A 22 11.16 3.60 3.84
C ILE A 22 12.67 3.59 4.06
N ARG A 23 13.28 4.78 4.01
CA ARG A 23 14.74 5.02 4.14
C ARG A 23 15.36 4.33 5.37
N ASP A 24 14.56 4.02 6.38
CA ASP A 24 14.95 3.40 7.65
C ASP A 24 14.65 1.89 7.78
N GLN A 25 14.24 1.17 6.73
CA GLN A 25 13.95 -0.28 6.85
C GLN A 25 15.00 -1.19 6.18
N TRP A 26 15.77 -1.90 7.02
CA TRP A 26 16.66 -2.98 6.63
C TRP A 26 16.05 -4.36 6.95
N HIS A 27 15.73 -5.08 5.87
CA HIS A 27 15.49 -6.52 5.67
C HIS A 27 14.39 -7.29 6.43
N THR A 28 13.45 -7.77 5.61
CA THR A 28 12.70 -9.04 5.66
C THR A 28 12.10 -9.42 7.00
N MET A 29 10.86 -8.98 7.24
CA MET A 29 9.95 -9.59 8.23
C MET A 29 9.62 -11.04 7.82
N THR A 30 10.57 -11.94 8.02
CA THR A 30 10.32 -13.37 7.88
C THR A 30 9.62 -13.84 9.15
N ARG A 31 8.30 -14.03 9.05
CA ARG A 31 7.48 -14.97 9.84
C ARG A 31 7.39 -14.73 11.36
N THR A 32 6.46 -13.87 11.77
CA THR A 32 5.78 -14.00 13.08
C THR A 32 4.32 -13.52 13.00
N GLY A 33 3.46 -14.35 12.42
CA GLY A 33 2.06 -14.38 12.84
C GLY A 33 2.01 -14.93 14.27
N LYS A 34 1.44 -14.15 15.20
CA LYS A 34 1.23 -14.45 16.64
C LYS A 34 2.31 -13.96 17.63
N THR A 35 2.67 -12.68 17.62
CA THR A 35 3.12 -12.05 18.87
C THR A 35 2.69 -10.59 18.94
N ALA A 36 1.53 -10.35 19.56
CA ALA A 36 1.12 -9.03 20.01
C ALA A 36 1.99 -8.60 21.21
N ARG A 37 3.28 -8.28 21.02
CA ARG A 37 4.13 -7.67 22.08
C ARG A 37 5.55 -7.26 21.70
N LEU A 38 5.87 -7.03 20.44
CA LEU A 38 7.13 -6.38 20.07
C LEU A 38 6.82 -5.43 18.93
N THR A 39 6.94 -4.11 19.15
CA THR A 39 7.73 -3.18 18.31
C THR A 39 7.30 -1.72 18.54
N GLY A 40 8.07 -0.97 19.34
CA GLY A 40 7.83 0.44 19.60
C GLY A 40 8.32 1.42 18.54
N HIS A 41 8.77 0.99 17.36
CA HIS A 41 9.29 1.88 16.30
C HIS A 41 9.14 1.31 14.87
N ILE A 42 8.11 0.51 14.59
CA ILE A 42 7.75 0.19 13.19
C ILE A 42 6.64 1.18 12.85
N PRO A 43 6.82 2.08 11.86
CA PRO A 43 5.69 2.85 11.35
C PRO A 43 4.61 1.87 10.89
N GLU A 44 3.37 2.08 11.34
CA GLU A 44 2.24 1.26 10.91
C GLU A 44 2.25 1.17 9.36
N PRO A 45 2.14 -0.04 8.78
CA PRO A 45 2.12 -0.17 7.33
C PRO A 45 0.90 0.57 6.78
N TYR A 46 1.15 1.42 5.80
CA TYR A 46 0.12 2.27 5.19
C TYR A 46 0.10 2.10 3.68
N VAL A 47 -1.03 2.44 3.08
CA VAL A 47 -1.15 2.66 1.63
C VAL A 47 -1.39 4.14 1.39
N GLU A 48 -0.57 4.72 0.53
CA GLU A 48 -0.81 6.07 0.04
C GLU A 48 -1.65 6.01 -1.23
N ILE A 49 -2.73 6.79 -1.27
CA ILE A 49 -3.73 6.80 -2.35
C ILE A 49 -4.19 8.23 -2.65
N HIS A 50 -4.52 8.52 -3.91
CA HIS A 50 -5.11 9.82 -4.26
C HIS A 50 -6.54 9.95 -3.67
N PRO A 51 -6.97 11.12 -3.16
CA PRO A 51 -8.30 11.29 -2.55
C PRO A 51 -9.48 10.89 -3.45
N VAL A 52 -9.37 11.11 -4.77
CA VAL A 52 -10.42 10.70 -5.73
C VAL A 52 -10.55 9.18 -5.81
N ASP A 53 -9.43 8.46 -5.78
CA ASP A 53 -9.46 6.99 -5.81
C ASP A 53 -9.87 6.43 -4.46
N ALA A 54 -9.48 7.07 -3.36
CA ALA A 54 -9.97 6.72 -2.03
C ALA A 54 -11.50 6.76 -1.97
N LEU A 55 -12.11 7.82 -2.53
CA LEU A 55 -13.55 7.95 -2.65
C LEU A 55 -14.15 6.86 -3.56
N ALA A 56 -13.55 6.61 -4.73
CA ALA A 56 -14.00 5.57 -5.67
C ALA A 56 -13.93 4.16 -5.07
N CYS A 57 -12.92 3.89 -4.25
CA CYS A 57 -12.74 2.62 -3.52
C CYS A 57 -13.55 2.54 -2.21
N GLY A 58 -14.23 3.62 -1.80
CA GLY A 58 -15.01 3.66 -0.56
C GLY A 58 -14.16 3.59 0.72
N VAL A 59 -12.91 4.07 0.66
CA VAL A 59 -12.00 4.12 1.82
C VAL A 59 -11.77 5.56 2.26
N SER A 60 -11.38 5.75 3.52
CA SER A 60 -11.18 7.07 4.12
C SER A 60 -9.81 7.19 4.77
N GLU A 61 -9.31 8.43 4.89
CA GLU A 61 -8.10 8.75 5.66
C GLU A 61 -8.11 8.05 7.04
N ASN A 62 -6.99 7.45 7.42
CA ASN A 62 -6.82 6.70 8.67
C ASN A 62 -7.71 5.46 8.85
N ALA A 63 -8.55 5.09 7.88
CA ALA A 63 -9.25 3.81 7.90
C ALA A 63 -8.29 2.66 7.60
N LEU A 64 -8.69 1.43 7.92
CA LEU A 64 -8.00 0.24 7.43
C LEU A 64 -8.55 -0.11 6.04
N ALA A 65 -7.64 -0.31 5.09
CA ALA A 65 -7.97 -0.82 3.76
C ALA A 65 -7.30 -2.17 3.54
N ARG A 66 -7.96 -3.02 2.75
CA ARG A 66 -7.38 -4.26 2.26
C ARG A 66 -6.84 -4.03 0.85
N VAL A 67 -5.54 -4.17 0.70
CA VAL A 67 -4.88 -4.16 -0.61
C VAL A 67 -4.71 -5.62 -1.02
N HIS A 68 -5.28 -5.99 -2.16
CA HIS A 68 -5.18 -7.34 -2.71
C HIS A 68 -4.56 -7.29 -4.10
N SER A 69 -3.74 -8.29 -4.40
CA SER A 69 -3.07 -8.48 -5.69
C SER A 69 -3.06 -9.97 -6.02
N ARG A 70 -2.63 -10.31 -7.22
CA ARG A 70 -2.45 -11.72 -7.63
C ARG A 70 -1.48 -12.54 -6.76
N TRP A 71 -0.60 -11.90 -5.97
CA TRP A 71 0.37 -12.60 -5.11
C TRP A 71 -0.04 -12.67 -3.64
N GLY A 72 -1.12 -12.02 -3.26
CA GLY A 72 -1.58 -11.99 -1.88
C GLY A 72 -2.31 -10.69 -1.51
N GLU A 73 -2.69 -10.62 -0.26
CA GLU A 73 -3.43 -9.52 0.34
C GLU A 73 -2.75 -9.02 1.62
N MET A 74 -3.00 -7.76 1.96
CA MET A 74 -2.58 -7.15 3.22
C MET A 74 -3.60 -6.13 3.71
N ILE A 75 -3.61 -5.89 5.01
CA ILE A 75 -4.41 -4.84 5.66
C ILE A 75 -3.45 -3.75 6.12
N VAL A 76 -3.71 -2.52 5.67
CA VAL A 76 -2.85 -1.36 5.89
C VAL A 76 -3.68 -0.11 6.18
N ARG A 77 -3.08 0.88 6.83
CA ARG A 77 -3.71 2.17 7.12
C ARG A 77 -3.79 3.01 5.84
N VAL A 78 -4.92 3.65 5.58
CA VAL A 78 -5.06 4.57 4.43
C VAL A 78 -4.45 5.92 4.78
N ARG A 79 -3.59 6.40 3.88
CA ARG A 79 -3.10 7.78 3.85
C ARG A 79 -3.46 8.39 2.50
N THR A 80 -4.26 9.43 2.50
CA THR A 80 -4.62 10.16 1.30
C THR A 80 -3.55 11.21 1.01
N SER A 81 -3.14 11.31 -0.24
CA SER A 81 -2.16 12.29 -0.69
C SER A 81 -2.58 12.83 -2.05
N PRO A 82 -2.87 14.14 -2.19
CA PRO A 82 -3.11 14.75 -3.50
C PRO A 82 -1.90 14.69 -4.44
N GLU A 83 -0.70 14.42 -3.91
CA GLU A 83 0.52 14.25 -4.69
C GLU A 83 0.65 12.84 -5.30
N GLN A 84 -0.15 11.88 -4.82
CA GLN A 84 -0.18 10.54 -5.38
C GLN A 84 -0.89 10.56 -6.75
N GLN A 85 -0.35 9.83 -7.71
CA GLN A 85 -0.94 9.77 -9.05
C GLN A 85 -2.27 9.00 -9.02
N PRO A 86 -3.38 9.57 -9.55
CA PRO A 86 -4.63 8.83 -9.69
C PRO A 86 -4.45 7.51 -10.48
N GLY A 87 -5.13 6.46 -10.04
CA GLY A 87 -4.96 5.09 -10.56
C GLY A 87 -3.72 4.35 -10.04
N SER A 88 -2.94 4.97 -9.16
CA SER A 88 -1.76 4.38 -8.54
C SER A 88 -1.81 4.46 -7.01
N VAL A 89 -1.27 3.44 -6.35
CA VAL A 89 -1.08 3.39 -4.91
C VAL A 89 0.36 3.09 -4.57
N PHE A 90 0.82 3.64 -3.45
CA PHE A 90 2.16 3.39 -2.93
C PHE A 90 2.11 2.68 -1.59
N VAL A 91 2.94 1.66 -1.42
CA VAL A 91 3.15 0.96 -0.16
C VAL A 91 4.65 0.93 0.16
N PRO A 92 5.06 1.39 1.35
CA PRO A 92 6.47 1.47 1.74
C PRO A 92 7.14 0.13 2.11
#